data_AF-A0A7C3LIQ4-F1
#
_entry.id   AF-A0A7C3LIQ4-F1
#
_cell.length_a   1.000
_cell.length_b   1.000
_cell.length_c   1.000
_cell.angle_alpha   90.00
_cell.angle_beta   90.00
_cell.angle_gamma   90.00
#
_symmetry.space_group_name_H-M   'P 1'
#
loop_
_entity.id
_entity.type
_entity.pdbx_description
1 polymer ?
#
loop_
_entity_poly.entity_id
_entity_poly.type
_entity_poly.pdbx_seq_one_letter_code
_entity_poly.pdbx_strand_id
1 'polypeptide(L)'
;MAFVPLTEAERASMLDALGLPSTDALFDAIPASVRFPEIDIGPALTEMEVSGRVEGLASANRPVGGGPFFLGAGAYRHFIPAAVGAILSRSEFGTSYTPYQPEVSQGTLQATFEFQSMICGLAGMDVSNASVYDGASALAEAALMAMRVTGRERIVVSGAVHPHYRAVLESYLRPRAVEIHTTEIRIPASVLVEDDVAAAIDERTACCVVSQPTFFGEIRDLAPVVDAAHRAGALVVEVYNPTSLGLLRPPGEWGADIAVGDGQPLGIPLAFGGPYVGLMSCRRELVRQMPGRIAGATTD
;
A
#
# COMPACT_ATOMS: atom_id res chain seq x y z
N MET A 1 -14.51 14.12 -26.75
CA MET A 1 -15.77 14.11 -25.98
C MET A 1 -15.77 15.34 -25.09
N ALA A 2 -16.86 16.11 -24.98
CA ALA A 2 -16.87 17.28 -24.08
C ALA A 2 -16.86 16.79 -22.62
N PHE A 3 -15.93 17.28 -21.79
CA PHE A 3 -15.82 16.90 -20.39
C PHE A 3 -17.06 17.32 -19.59
N VAL A 4 -17.67 18.45 -19.96
CA VAL A 4 -18.92 18.93 -19.38
C VAL A 4 -20.06 18.40 -20.24
N PRO A 5 -20.95 17.54 -19.70
CA PRO A 5 -22.02 16.92 -20.48
C PRO A 5 -23.20 17.86 -20.74
N LEU A 6 -23.34 18.93 -19.94
CA LEU A 6 -24.47 19.86 -20.02
C LEU A 6 -24.41 20.74 -21.26
N THR A 7 -25.52 20.79 -21.98
CA THR A 7 -25.77 21.73 -23.08
C THR A 7 -26.18 23.11 -22.55
N GLU A 8 -26.07 24.15 -23.39
CA GLU A 8 -26.52 25.50 -23.03
C GLU A 8 -28.03 25.55 -22.73
N ALA A 9 -28.84 24.73 -23.40
CA ALA A 9 -30.27 24.63 -23.14
C ALA A 9 -30.56 24.03 -21.75
N GLU A 10 -29.83 22.98 -21.35
CA GLU A 10 -29.96 22.40 -20.00
C GLU A 10 -29.51 23.39 -18.92
N ARG A 11 -28.39 24.09 -19.13
CA ARG A 11 -27.95 25.16 -18.21
C ARG A 11 -29.01 26.24 -18.04
N ALA A 12 -29.58 26.73 -19.15
CA ALA A 12 -30.63 27.74 -19.11
C ALA A 12 -31.87 27.25 -18.35
N SER A 13 -32.31 26.02 -18.59
CA SER A 13 -33.44 25.42 -17.87
C SER A 13 -33.18 25.27 -16.37
N MET A 14 -31.94 24.93 -15.98
CA MET A 14 -31.57 24.84 -14.56
C MET A 14 -31.54 26.23 -13.90
N LEU A 15 -31.02 27.24 -14.59
CA LEU A 15 -30.99 28.62 -14.09
C LEU A 15 -32.40 29.20 -13.91
N ASP A 16 -33.30 28.97 -14.87
CA ASP A 16 -34.70 29.37 -14.79
C ASP A 16 -35.41 28.72 -13.60
N ALA A 17 -35.21 27.40 -13.40
CA ALA A 17 -35.77 26.68 -12.25
C ALA A 17 -35.26 27.19 -10.90
N LEU A 18 -34.04 27.74 -10.85
CA LEU A 18 -33.44 28.35 -9.65
C LEU A 18 -33.79 29.84 -9.51
N GLY A 19 -34.40 30.46 -10.52
CA GLY A 19 -34.65 31.90 -10.56
C GLY A 19 -33.37 32.74 -10.61
N LEU A 20 -32.29 32.20 -11.17
CA LEU A 20 -30.99 32.86 -11.24
C LEU A 20 -30.68 33.37 -12.66
N PRO A 21 -30.08 34.56 -12.79
CA PRO A 21 -29.83 35.17 -14.10
C PRO A 21 -28.61 34.60 -14.83
N SER A 22 -27.68 33.95 -14.11
CA SER A 22 -26.43 33.43 -14.66
C SER A 22 -25.80 32.38 -13.75
N THR A 23 -24.84 31.62 -14.29
CA THR A 23 -24.00 30.71 -13.50
C THR A 23 -23.20 31.46 -12.43
N ASP A 24 -22.75 32.68 -12.71
CA ASP A 24 -21.97 33.49 -11.76
C ASP A 24 -22.76 33.82 -10.48
N ALA A 25 -24.08 34.00 -10.61
CA ALA A 25 -24.96 34.28 -9.47
C ALA A 25 -25.03 33.12 -8.46
N LEU A 26 -24.72 31.87 -8.87
CA LEU A 26 -24.61 30.73 -7.94
C LEU A 26 -23.49 30.93 -6.90
N PHE A 27 -22.48 31.71 -7.24
CA PHE A 27 -21.30 31.92 -6.41
C PHE A 27 -21.40 33.18 -5.55
N ASP A 28 -22.55 33.86 -5.53
CA ASP A 28 -22.71 35.13 -4.79
C ASP A 28 -22.54 34.99 -3.27
N ALA A 29 -22.76 33.79 -2.74
CA ALA A 29 -22.53 33.47 -1.33
C ALA A 29 -21.03 33.44 -0.95
N ILE A 30 -20.10 33.31 -1.91
CA ILE A 30 -18.66 33.30 -1.64
C ILE A 30 -18.21 34.76 -1.48
N PRO A 31 -17.53 35.18 -0.38
CA PRO A 31 -17.07 36.56 -0.27
C PRO A 31 -16.09 36.95 -1.38
N ALA A 32 -16.25 38.12 -1.98
CA ALA A 32 -15.39 38.59 -3.08
C ALA A 32 -13.89 38.57 -2.75
N SER A 33 -13.53 38.81 -1.49
CA SER A 33 -12.14 38.80 -1.00
C SER A 33 -11.45 37.43 -1.09
N VAL A 34 -12.21 36.35 -1.27
CA VAL A 34 -11.69 34.97 -1.40
C VAL A 34 -12.13 34.29 -2.70
N ARG A 35 -12.77 35.03 -3.63
CA ARG A 35 -13.12 34.51 -4.96
C ARG A 35 -11.88 34.48 -5.87
N PHE A 36 -11.83 33.44 -6.71
CA PHE A 36 -11.02 33.27 -7.92
C PHE A 36 -9.85 34.24 -8.14
N PRO A 37 -8.60 33.85 -7.83
CA PRO A 37 -7.47 34.46 -8.53
C PRO A 37 -7.53 34.07 -10.02
N GLU A 38 -7.14 34.97 -10.94
CA GLU A 38 -6.78 34.55 -12.30
C GLU A 38 -5.59 33.59 -12.19
N ILE A 39 -5.76 32.36 -12.68
CA ILE A 39 -4.69 31.36 -12.69
C ILE A 39 -4.21 31.24 -14.14
N ASP A 40 -3.01 31.73 -14.42
CA ASP A 40 -2.36 31.52 -15.71
C ASP A 40 -1.87 30.07 -15.83
N ILE A 41 -2.66 29.24 -16.50
CA ILE A 41 -2.33 27.84 -16.83
C ILE A 41 -2.00 27.66 -18.32
N GLY A 42 -1.82 28.76 -19.06
CA GLY A 42 -1.61 28.74 -20.50
C GLY A 42 -2.89 28.45 -21.31
N PRO A 43 -2.77 28.35 -22.65
CA PRO A 43 -3.90 28.12 -23.53
C PRO A 43 -4.44 26.69 -23.42
N ALA A 44 -5.75 26.54 -23.66
CA ALA A 44 -6.37 25.23 -23.80
C ALA A 44 -5.77 24.48 -25.00
N LEU A 45 -5.52 23.19 -24.80
CA LEU A 45 -5.01 22.27 -25.83
C LEU A 45 -6.10 21.28 -26.21
N THR A 46 -6.11 20.88 -27.48
CA THR A 46 -6.90 19.76 -27.96
C THR A 46 -6.36 18.42 -27.43
N GLU A 47 -7.18 17.37 -27.46
CA GLU A 47 -6.79 16.02 -27.05
C GLU A 47 -5.55 15.51 -27.81
N MET A 48 -5.43 15.85 -29.10
CA MET A 48 -4.28 15.49 -29.93
C MET A 48 -3.00 16.22 -29.50
N GLU A 49 -3.11 17.52 -29.21
CA GLU A 49 -1.96 18.32 -28.74
C GLU A 49 -1.49 17.87 -27.35
N VAL A 50 -2.42 17.56 -26.44
CA VAL A 50 -2.09 17.00 -25.12
C VAL A 50 -1.39 15.66 -25.26
N SER A 51 -1.95 14.74 -26.06
CA SER A 51 -1.36 13.42 -26.28
C SER A 51 0.05 13.52 -26.85
N GLY A 52 0.24 14.29 -27.93
CA GLY A 52 1.56 14.48 -28.54
C GLY A 52 2.58 15.13 -27.60
N ARG A 53 2.14 16.09 -26.78
CA ARG A 53 3.00 16.71 -25.75
C ARG A 53 3.44 15.71 -24.69
N VAL A 54 2.51 14.93 -24.14
CA VAL A 54 2.79 13.94 -23.09
C VAL A 54 3.67 12.81 -23.62
N GLU A 55 3.41 12.31 -24.83
CA GLU A 55 4.26 11.33 -25.51
C GLU A 55 5.68 11.86 -25.74
N GLY A 56 5.80 13.12 -26.17
CA GLY A 56 7.08 13.81 -26.31
C GLY A 56 7.87 13.84 -25.00
N LEU A 57 7.22 14.19 -23.89
CA LEU A 57 7.85 14.15 -22.56
C LEU A 57 8.23 12.73 -22.13
N ALA A 58 7.35 11.76 -22.35
CA ALA A 58 7.58 10.36 -22.00
C ALA A 58 8.76 9.76 -22.78
N SER A 59 8.99 10.20 -24.03
CA SER A 59 10.10 9.74 -24.88
C SER A 59 11.49 10.09 -24.33
N ALA A 60 11.59 11.08 -23.42
CA ALA A 60 12.83 11.42 -22.75
C ALA A 60 13.22 10.41 -21.66
N ASN A 61 12.29 9.56 -21.22
CA ASN A 61 12.55 8.53 -20.22
C ASN A 61 13.22 7.30 -20.85
N ARG A 62 14.09 6.63 -20.08
CA ARG A 62 14.58 5.30 -20.43
C ARG A 62 13.61 4.24 -19.90
N PRO A 63 12.97 3.42 -20.75
CA PRO A 63 12.06 2.39 -20.29
C PRO A 63 12.82 1.31 -19.53
N VAL A 64 12.18 0.70 -18.53
CA VAL A 64 12.71 -0.41 -17.73
C VAL A 64 13.15 -1.59 -18.62
N GLY A 65 12.47 -1.78 -19.76
CA GLY A 65 12.82 -2.80 -20.76
C GLY A 65 14.02 -2.48 -21.64
N GLY A 66 14.52 -1.24 -21.62
CA GLY A 66 15.59 -0.74 -22.50
C GLY A 66 17.02 -1.10 -22.05
N GLY A 67 17.19 -2.08 -21.17
CA GLY A 67 18.49 -2.56 -20.70
C GLY A 67 18.40 -3.42 -19.45
N PRO A 68 19.57 -3.78 -18.87
CA PRO A 68 19.65 -4.43 -17.57
C PRO A 68 19.00 -3.57 -16.47
N PHE A 69 18.11 -4.17 -15.68
CA PHE A 69 17.44 -3.51 -14.55
C PHE A 69 17.39 -4.49 -13.38
N PHE A 70 18.30 -4.34 -12.42
CA PHE A 70 18.47 -5.24 -11.27
C PHE A 70 18.60 -4.49 -9.94
N LEU A 71 17.99 -3.29 -9.85
CA LEU A 71 18.06 -2.46 -8.65
C LEU A 71 17.38 -3.12 -7.44
N GLY A 72 16.34 -3.92 -7.68
CA GLY A 72 15.61 -4.61 -6.60
C GLY A 72 14.95 -3.60 -5.66
N ALA A 73 15.25 -3.71 -4.36
CA ALA A 73 14.80 -2.75 -3.35
C ALA A 73 13.27 -2.54 -3.33
N GLY A 74 12.51 -3.64 -3.32
CA GLY A 74 11.04 -3.60 -3.20
C GLY A 74 10.28 -3.37 -4.52
N ALA A 75 10.94 -3.01 -5.63
CA ALA A 75 10.30 -2.79 -6.92
C ALA A 75 10.98 -3.62 -8.02
N TYR A 76 10.28 -4.61 -8.56
CA TYR A 76 10.87 -5.62 -9.43
C TYR A 76 10.21 -5.63 -10.81
N ARG A 77 11.04 -5.63 -11.86
CA ARG A 77 10.57 -5.89 -13.22
C ARG A 77 10.09 -7.35 -13.30
N HIS A 78 8.86 -7.53 -13.76
CA HIS A 78 8.27 -8.86 -13.96
C HIS A 78 7.34 -8.84 -15.18
N PHE A 79 6.88 -10.02 -15.59
CA PHE A 79 5.90 -10.16 -16.66
C PHE A 79 4.50 -9.82 -16.15
N ILE A 80 3.81 -8.93 -16.86
CA ILE A 80 2.42 -8.57 -16.58
C ILE A 80 1.56 -9.12 -17.72
N PRO A 81 0.62 -10.04 -17.44
CA PRO A 81 -0.26 -10.58 -18.45
C PRO A 81 -1.08 -9.47 -19.13
N ALA A 82 -1.24 -9.54 -20.46
CA ALA A 82 -2.03 -8.57 -21.22
C ALA A 82 -3.50 -8.48 -20.73
N ALA A 83 -4.01 -9.57 -20.16
CA ALA A 83 -5.34 -9.62 -19.54
C ALA A 83 -5.50 -8.59 -18.40
N VAL A 84 -4.44 -8.27 -17.65
CA VAL A 84 -4.49 -7.25 -16.58
C VAL A 84 -4.86 -5.89 -17.17
N GLY A 85 -4.16 -5.45 -18.21
CA GLY A 85 -4.46 -4.18 -18.89
C GLY A 85 -5.86 -4.18 -19.53
N ALA A 86 -6.28 -5.31 -20.09
CA ALA A 86 -7.62 -5.44 -20.67
C ALA A 86 -8.75 -5.40 -19.62
N ILE A 87 -8.51 -5.88 -18.40
CA ILE A 87 -9.48 -5.78 -17.30
C ILE A 87 -9.52 -4.34 -16.77
N LEU A 88 -8.36 -3.72 -16.57
CA LEU A 88 -8.26 -2.35 -16.05
C LEU A 88 -8.88 -1.29 -16.99
N SER A 89 -8.96 -1.56 -18.29
CA SER A 89 -9.60 -0.66 -19.26
C SER A 89 -11.13 -0.73 -19.26
N ARG A 90 -11.73 -1.71 -18.57
CA ARG A 90 -13.18 -1.86 -18.46
C ARG A 90 -13.73 -0.88 -17.43
N SER A 91 -14.78 -0.15 -17.80
CA SER A 91 -15.34 0.92 -16.95
C SER A 91 -15.89 0.40 -15.63
N GLU A 92 -16.46 -0.80 -15.60
CA GLU A 92 -16.96 -1.43 -14.37
C GLU A 92 -15.88 -1.65 -13.30
N PHE A 93 -14.61 -1.77 -13.69
CA PHE A 93 -13.45 -1.82 -12.78
C PHE A 93 -12.78 -0.45 -12.58
N GLY A 94 -12.74 0.37 -13.64
CA GLY A 94 -11.98 1.63 -13.63
C GLY A 94 -12.73 2.86 -13.10
N THR A 95 -14.07 2.82 -13.03
CA THR A 95 -14.89 4.00 -12.64
C THR A 95 -15.73 3.80 -11.39
N SER A 96 -15.85 2.56 -10.88
CA SER A 96 -16.55 2.29 -9.63
C SER A 96 -15.76 2.82 -8.42
N TYR A 97 -16.47 3.13 -7.33
CA TYR A 97 -15.85 3.59 -6.07
C TYR A 97 -16.04 2.55 -4.95
N THR A 98 -15.75 2.95 -3.71
CA THR A 98 -15.87 2.06 -2.55
C THR A 98 -17.25 1.37 -2.52
N PRO A 99 -17.32 0.04 -2.34
CA PRO A 99 -18.57 -0.73 -2.45
C PRO A 99 -19.48 -0.55 -1.22
N TYR A 100 -19.97 0.67 -1.00
CA TYR A 100 -20.91 0.99 0.09
C TYR A 100 -22.31 0.40 -0.11
N GLN A 101 -22.65 0.05 -1.35
CA GLN A 101 -23.92 -0.58 -1.72
C GLN A 101 -23.63 -2.01 -2.16
N PRO A 102 -23.52 -2.97 -1.20
CA PRO A 102 -23.02 -4.30 -1.48
C PRO A 102 -23.87 -5.07 -2.50
N GLU A 103 -25.18 -4.84 -2.54
CA GLU A 103 -26.14 -5.50 -3.44
C GLU A 103 -25.86 -5.20 -4.92
N VAL A 104 -25.27 -4.05 -5.22
CA VAL A 104 -24.90 -3.63 -6.59
C VAL A 104 -23.38 -3.62 -6.80
N SER A 105 -22.61 -4.18 -5.86
CA SER A 105 -21.14 -4.20 -5.90
C SER A 105 -20.54 -5.60 -5.72
N GLN A 106 -21.34 -6.67 -5.86
CA GLN A 106 -20.91 -8.05 -5.58
C GLN A 106 -19.70 -8.49 -6.40
N GLY A 107 -19.54 -8.04 -7.66
CA GLY A 107 -18.37 -8.37 -8.47
C GLY A 107 -17.05 -7.87 -7.86
N THR A 108 -17.02 -6.60 -7.44
CA THR A 108 -15.86 -6.01 -6.77
C THR A 108 -15.61 -6.63 -5.39
N LEU A 109 -16.68 -6.91 -4.64
CA LEU A 109 -16.58 -7.56 -3.32
C LEU A 109 -16.04 -9.00 -3.44
N GLN A 110 -16.48 -9.75 -4.45
CA GLN A 110 -15.96 -11.08 -4.73
C GLN A 110 -14.47 -11.03 -5.08
N ALA A 111 -14.07 -10.16 -6.02
CA ALA A 111 -12.65 -10.01 -6.38
C ALA A 111 -11.79 -9.60 -5.17
N THR A 112 -12.33 -8.75 -4.28
CA THR A 112 -11.67 -8.36 -3.02
C THR A 112 -11.54 -9.55 -2.07
N PHE A 113 -12.60 -10.35 -1.91
CA PHE A 113 -12.58 -11.55 -1.07
C PHE A 113 -11.61 -12.61 -1.59
N GLU A 114 -11.54 -12.80 -2.92
CA GLU A 114 -10.58 -13.68 -3.59
C GLU A 114 -9.14 -13.19 -3.39
N PHE A 115 -8.89 -11.89 -3.49
CA PHE A 115 -7.61 -11.28 -3.14
C PHE A 115 -7.23 -11.59 -1.68
N GLN A 116 -8.13 -11.33 -0.72
CA GLN A 116 -7.87 -11.62 0.70
C GLN A 116 -7.57 -13.12 0.92
N SER A 117 -8.32 -14.00 0.27
CA SER A 117 -8.12 -15.45 0.35
C SER A 117 -6.77 -15.87 -0.22
N MET A 118 -6.36 -15.30 -1.35
CA MET A 118 -5.04 -15.52 -1.96
C MET A 118 -3.92 -15.07 -1.02
N ILE A 119 -4.04 -13.88 -0.41
CA ILE A 119 -3.02 -13.36 0.50
C ILE A 119 -2.93 -14.22 1.77
N CYS A 120 -4.06 -14.62 2.37
CA CYS A 120 -4.08 -15.55 3.50
C CYS A 120 -3.38 -16.87 3.15
N GLY A 121 -3.70 -17.47 1.99
CA GLY A 121 -3.09 -18.71 1.54
C GLY A 121 -1.59 -18.59 1.27
N LEU A 122 -1.14 -17.50 0.64
CA LEU A 122 0.28 -17.25 0.39
C LEU A 122 1.07 -17.00 1.68
N ALA A 123 0.53 -16.18 2.59
CA ALA A 123 1.24 -15.79 3.80
C ALA A 123 1.09 -16.79 4.96
N GLY A 124 0.21 -17.80 4.84
CA GLY A 124 -0.10 -18.73 5.92
C GLY A 124 -0.85 -18.07 7.10
N MET A 125 -1.60 -17.00 6.83
CA MET A 125 -2.24 -16.16 7.86
C MET A 125 -3.77 -16.31 7.82
N ASP A 126 -4.45 -15.97 8.92
CA ASP A 126 -5.89 -16.23 9.08
C ASP A 126 -6.79 -15.19 8.41
N VAL A 127 -6.37 -13.91 8.44
CA VAL A 127 -7.17 -12.79 7.91
C VAL A 127 -6.26 -11.83 7.15
N SER A 128 -6.72 -11.34 6.00
CA SER A 128 -6.12 -10.23 5.26
C SER A 128 -7.14 -9.12 5.08
N ASN A 129 -6.68 -7.86 5.06
CA ASN A 129 -7.52 -6.75 4.66
C ASN A 129 -7.60 -6.62 3.14
N ALA A 130 -8.45 -5.72 2.67
CA ALA A 130 -8.61 -5.35 1.27
C ALA A 130 -7.55 -4.31 0.84
N SER A 131 -6.30 -4.54 1.24
CA SER A 131 -5.11 -3.68 1.05
C SER A 131 -4.97 -2.43 1.93
N VAL A 132 -3.74 -1.89 1.91
CA VAL A 132 -3.37 -0.52 2.28
C VAL A 132 -2.56 0.12 1.13
N TYR A 133 -2.03 1.33 1.32
CA TYR A 133 -1.44 2.12 0.23
C TYR A 133 -0.20 1.48 -0.41
N ASP A 134 0.76 1.02 0.39
CA ASP A 134 2.01 0.41 -0.07
C ASP A 134 2.62 -0.45 1.06
N GLY A 135 3.69 -1.20 0.78
CA GLY A 135 4.31 -2.04 1.81
C GLY A 135 4.95 -1.26 2.97
N ALA A 136 5.37 -0.01 2.75
CA ALA A 136 6.02 0.81 3.78
C ALA A 136 5.01 1.32 4.82
N SER A 137 3.86 1.81 4.34
CA SER A 137 2.71 2.18 5.16
C SER A 137 2.07 0.96 5.81
N ALA A 138 2.05 -0.20 5.14
CA ALA A 138 1.62 -1.46 5.76
C ALA A 138 2.48 -1.81 6.99
N LEU A 139 3.80 -1.65 6.91
CA LEU A 139 4.68 -1.85 8.06
C LEU A 139 4.36 -0.86 9.21
N ALA A 140 4.18 0.43 8.90
CA ALA A 140 3.85 1.42 9.91
C ALA A 140 2.51 1.12 10.60
N GLU A 141 1.51 0.70 9.84
CA GLU A 141 0.21 0.29 10.33
C GLU A 141 0.26 -1.00 11.17
N ALA A 142 1.09 -1.97 10.79
CA ALA A 142 1.33 -3.17 11.59
C ALA A 142 1.99 -2.85 12.93
N ALA A 143 2.94 -1.92 12.96
CA ALA A 143 3.55 -1.46 14.21
C ALA A 143 2.52 -0.75 15.10
N LEU A 144 1.72 0.16 14.55
CA LEU A 144 0.62 0.81 15.26
C LEU A 144 -0.40 -0.20 15.80
N MET A 145 -0.72 -1.23 15.03
CA MET A 145 -1.59 -2.33 15.43
C MET A 145 -1.01 -3.12 16.60
N ALA A 146 0.28 -3.48 16.55
CA ALA A 146 0.94 -4.17 17.64
C ALA A 146 1.01 -3.33 18.92
N MET A 147 1.25 -2.02 18.83
CA MET A 147 1.20 -1.11 19.97
C MET A 147 -0.19 -1.08 20.62
N ARG A 148 -1.28 -1.04 19.83
CA ARG A 148 -2.65 -1.09 20.36
C ARG A 148 -2.95 -2.41 21.07
N VAL A 149 -2.48 -3.53 20.53
CA VAL A 149 -2.70 -4.87 21.10
C VAL A 149 -1.94 -5.04 22.41
N THR A 150 -0.68 -4.61 22.46
CA THR A 150 0.22 -4.85 23.60
C THR A 150 0.16 -3.74 24.66
N GLY A 151 -0.31 -2.54 24.30
CA GLY A 151 -0.26 -1.35 25.16
C GLY A 151 1.16 -0.80 25.37
N ARG A 152 2.11 -1.18 24.52
CA ARG A 152 3.53 -0.86 24.64
C ARG A 152 4.00 0.11 23.54
N GLU A 153 5.05 0.87 23.82
CA GLU A 153 5.55 1.95 22.95
C GLU A 153 7.02 1.77 22.52
N ARG A 154 7.54 0.53 22.52
CA ARG A 154 8.87 0.19 22.00
C ARG A 154 8.76 -0.74 20.81
N ILE A 155 9.48 -0.46 19.73
CA ILE A 155 9.54 -1.29 18.52
C ILE A 155 11.01 -1.62 18.25
N VAL A 156 11.30 -2.90 18.03
CA VAL A 156 12.62 -3.36 17.60
C VAL A 156 12.58 -3.65 16.11
N VAL A 157 13.46 -3.06 15.32
CA VAL A 157 13.45 -3.20 13.86
C VAL A 157 14.79 -3.77 13.39
N SER A 158 14.73 -4.84 12.61
CA SER A 158 15.91 -5.34 11.91
C SER A 158 16.50 -4.25 11.02
N GLY A 159 17.80 -3.98 11.16
CA GLY A 159 18.53 -3.09 10.26
C GLY A 159 18.51 -3.56 8.80
N ALA A 160 18.18 -4.84 8.56
CA ALA A 160 18.07 -5.46 7.26
C ALA A 160 16.70 -5.26 6.58
N VAL A 161 15.75 -4.60 7.27
CA VAL A 161 14.50 -4.12 6.66
C VAL A 161 14.80 -2.96 5.72
N HIS A 162 14.03 -2.88 4.63
CA HIS A 162 14.15 -1.85 3.61
C HIS A 162 14.29 -0.44 4.22
N PRO A 163 15.33 0.34 3.87
CA PRO A 163 15.62 1.63 4.53
C PRO A 163 14.46 2.63 4.40
N HIS A 164 13.77 2.69 3.26
CA HIS A 164 12.58 3.54 3.12
C HIS A 164 11.39 3.08 3.97
N TYR A 165 11.26 1.78 4.26
CA TYR A 165 10.19 1.30 5.13
C TYR A 165 10.46 1.73 6.57
N ARG A 166 11.73 1.67 7.00
CA ARG A 166 12.18 2.22 8.29
C ARG A 166 11.93 3.73 8.38
N ALA A 167 12.27 4.49 7.34
CA ALA A 167 12.03 5.94 7.31
C ALA A 167 10.53 6.30 7.36
N VAL A 168 9.67 5.52 6.68
CA VAL A 168 8.21 5.69 6.75
C VAL A 168 7.68 5.35 8.13
N LEU A 169 8.13 4.25 8.74
CA LEU A 169 7.78 3.88 10.12
C LEU A 169 8.13 4.99 11.10
N GLU A 170 9.36 5.51 11.05
CA GLU A 170 9.82 6.65 11.87
C GLU A 170 8.94 7.89 11.65
N SER A 171 8.63 8.20 10.39
CA SER A 171 7.81 9.37 10.04
C SER A 171 6.36 9.26 10.54
N TYR A 172 5.75 8.08 10.40
CA TYR A 172 4.39 7.79 10.87
C TYR A 172 4.27 7.90 12.39
N LEU A 173 5.32 7.46 13.10
CA LEU A 173 5.33 7.39 14.56
C LEU A 173 5.92 8.62 15.23
N ARG A 174 6.56 9.53 14.48
CA ARG A 174 7.15 10.79 14.97
C ARG A 174 6.25 11.60 15.92
N PRO A 175 4.92 11.72 15.69
CA PRO A 175 4.05 12.47 16.61
C PRO A 175 3.82 11.79 17.96
N ARG A 176 4.28 10.54 18.14
CA ARG A 176 4.12 9.73 19.35
C ARG A 176 5.46 9.57 20.06
N ALA A 177 5.43 9.36 21.37
CA ALA A 177 6.63 9.10 22.19
C ALA A 177 7.09 7.62 22.07
N VAL A 178 7.22 7.10 20.86
CA VAL A 178 7.58 5.70 20.60
C VAL A 178 9.09 5.54 20.52
N GLU A 179 9.64 4.56 21.22
CA GLU A 179 11.03 4.16 21.07
C GLU A 179 11.17 3.19 19.89
N ILE A 180 11.81 3.61 18.81
CA ILE A 180 12.14 2.75 17.67
C ILE A 180 13.63 2.41 17.77
N HIS A 181 13.95 1.16 18.08
CA HIS A 181 15.31 0.65 18.12
C HIS A 181 15.60 -0.14 16.85
N THR A 182 16.37 0.45 15.93
CA THR A 182 16.88 -0.29 14.76
C THR A 182 18.21 -0.95 15.09
N THR A 183 18.33 -2.26 14.85
CA THR A 183 19.57 -2.99 15.08
C THR A 183 20.64 -2.61 14.08
N GLU A 184 21.90 -2.61 14.54
CA GLU A 184 23.03 -2.32 13.67
C GLU A 184 23.30 -3.47 12.70
N ILE A 185 23.54 -3.09 11.43
CA ILE A 185 23.98 -4.02 10.41
C ILE A 185 25.48 -4.25 10.54
N ARG A 186 25.88 -5.49 10.79
CA ARG A 186 27.27 -5.92 10.72
C ARG A 186 27.47 -6.66 9.40
N ILE A 187 28.47 -6.25 8.65
CA ILE A 187 28.91 -6.94 7.43
C ILE A 187 30.23 -7.65 7.79
N PRO A 188 30.16 -8.87 8.37
CA PRO A 188 31.35 -9.68 8.62
C PRO A 188 32.05 -10.07 7.30
N ALA A 189 33.22 -10.70 7.41
CA ALA A 189 33.88 -11.31 6.24
C ALA A 189 33.05 -12.46 5.62
N SER A 190 32.06 -12.99 6.36
CA SER A 190 31.02 -13.83 5.77
C SER A 190 30.09 -12.98 4.90
N VAL A 191 29.66 -13.55 3.78
CA VAL A 191 28.70 -12.93 2.84
C VAL A 191 27.29 -12.70 3.44
N LEU A 192 27.09 -13.03 4.72
CA LEU A 192 25.83 -12.89 5.43
C LEU A 192 25.91 -11.71 6.39
N VAL A 193 25.07 -10.72 6.15
CA VAL A 193 24.75 -9.60 7.01
C VAL A 193 24.13 -10.13 8.30
N GLU A 194 24.58 -9.61 9.43
CA GLU A 194 24.06 -9.97 10.74
C GLU A 194 23.45 -8.74 11.43
N ASP A 195 22.38 -8.98 12.17
CA ASP A 195 21.81 -8.03 13.12
C ASP A 195 21.21 -8.79 14.32
N ASP A 196 21.26 -8.17 15.50
CA ASP A 196 20.93 -8.86 16.76
C ASP A 196 19.53 -8.48 17.27
N VAL A 197 18.52 -8.77 16.45
CA VAL A 197 17.11 -8.44 16.76
C VAL A 197 16.65 -9.16 18.02
N ALA A 198 16.98 -10.45 18.16
CA ALA A 198 16.56 -11.27 19.28
C ALA A 198 17.07 -10.73 20.62
N ALA A 199 18.32 -10.23 20.70
CA ALA A 199 18.88 -9.68 21.93
C ALA A 199 18.33 -8.30 22.30
N ALA A 200 17.78 -7.55 21.33
CA ALA A 200 17.24 -6.21 21.57
C ALA A 200 15.77 -6.19 22.06
N ILE A 201 15.11 -7.35 22.05
CA ILE A 201 13.72 -7.54 22.51
C ILE A 201 13.68 -7.65 24.03
N ASP A 202 12.81 -6.87 24.67
CA ASP A 202 12.54 -6.92 26.11
C ASP A 202 11.02 -6.87 26.40
N GLU A 203 10.63 -6.91 27.68
CA GLU A 203 9.22 -6.88 28.13
C GLU A 203 8.48 -5.58 27.78
N ARG A 204 9.19 -4.53 27.34
CA ARG A 204 8.61 -3.26 26.89
C ARG A 204 8.35 -3.27 25.40
N THR A 205 8.91 -4.22 24.64
CA THR A 205 8.73 -4.32 23.19
C THR A 205 7.28 -4.65 22.85
N ALA A 206 6.66 -3.82 22.02
CA ALA A 206 5.35 -4.03 21.40
C ALA A 206 5.44 -5.04 20.25
N CYS A 207 6.41 -4.82 19.36
CA CYS A 207 6.73 -5.76 18.30
C CYS A 207 8.19 -5.71 17.88
N CYS A 208 8.65 -6.81 17.28
CA CYS A 208 9.84 -6.82 16.45
C CYS A 208 9.46 -6.86 14.96
N VAL A 209 10.25 -6.20 14.12
CA VAL A 209 10.08 -6.16 12.67
C VAL A 209 11.27 -6.85 12.02
N VAL A 210 10.99 -7.85 11.20
CA VAL A 210 11.98 -8.56 10.36
C VAL A 210 11.51 -8.58 8.91
N SER A 211 12.40 -8.89 7.96
CA SER A 211 12.00 -9.09 6.57
C SER A 211 12.61 -10.35 5.97
N GLN A 212 11.83 -11.04 5.14
CA GLN A 212 12.24 -12.27 4.46
C GLN A 212 11.76 -12.26 2.99
N PRO A 213 12.67 -12.25 2.00
CA PRO A 213 14.11 -12.03 2.14
C PRO A 213 14.45 -10.66 2.74
N THR A 214 15.69 -10.50 3.20
CA THR A 214 16.17 -9.20 3.68
C THR A 214 16.35 -8.20 2.54
N PHE A 215 16.53 -6.90 2.87
CA PHE A 215 16.90 -5.89 1.89
C PHE A 215 18.17 -6.25 1.08
N PHE A 216 19.08 -7.03 1.70
CA PHE A 216 20.31 -7.51 1.07
C PHE A 216 20.14 -8.81 0.28
N GLY A 217 18.92 -9.36 0.24
CA GLY A 217 18.58 -10.58 -0.52
C GLY A 217 18.81 -11.88 0.25
N GLU A 218 19.01 -11.81 1.57
CA GLU A 218 19.30 -13.00 2.38
C GLU A 218 18.04 -13.71 2.85
N ILE A 219 18.15 -15.02 3.01
CA ILE A 219 17.15 -15.88 3.62
C ILE A 219 17.72 -16.32 4.96
N ARG A 220 16.96 -16.14 6.03
CA ARG A 220 17.41 -16.36 7.41
C ARG A 220 16.45 -17.27 8.15
N ASP A 221 17.00 -17.94 9.17
CA ASP A 221 16.19 -18.63 10.17
C ASP A 221 15.59 -17.58 11.11
N LEU A 222 14.26 -17.46 11.11
CA LEU A 222 13.53 -16.49 11.92
C LEU A 222 13.15 -17.05 13.30
N ALA A 223 13.31 -18.37 13.53
CA ALA A 223 12.86 -19.00 14.78
C ALA A 223 13.45 -18.35 16.05
N PRO A 224 14.75 -17.99 16.13
CA PRO A 224 15.30 -17.34 17.32
C PRO A 224 14.64 -15.98 17.65
N VAL A 225 14.28 -15.21 16.62
CA VAL A 225 13.64 -13.89 16.79
C VAL A 225 12.19 -14.07 17.22
N VAL A 226 11.46 -14.99 16.58
CA VAL A 226 10.07 -15.32 16.93
C VAL A 226 9.98 -15.79 18.38
N ASP A 227 10.83 -16.74 18.75
CA ASP A 227 10.91 -17.26 20.12
C ASP A 227 11.22 -16.18 21.16
N ALA A 228 12.13 -15.25 20.84
CA ALA A 228 12.46 -14.12 21.73
C ALA A 228 11.27 -13.15 21.88
N ALA A 229 10.60 -12.81 20.78
CA ALA A 229 9.44 -11.93 20.77
C ALA A 229 8.30 -12.52 21.61
N HIS A 230 7.92 -13.76 21.36
CA HIS A 230 6.81 -14.41 22.06
C HIS A 230 7.11 -14.64 23.54
N ARG A 231 8.35 -14.97 23.92
CA ARG A 231 8.75 -15.02 25.34
C ARG A 231 8.60 -13.69 26.06
N ALA A 232 8.85 -12.57 25.38
CA ALA A 232 8.68 -11.23 25.93
C ALA A 232 7.22 -10.70 25.84
N GLY A 233 6.31 -11.45 25.21
CA GLY A 233 4.94 -11.01 24.91
C GLY A 233 4.87 -9.91 23.83
N ALA A 234 5.90 -9.77 23.01
CA ALA A 234 5.92 -8.90 21.84
C ALA A 234 5.37 -9.64 20.61
N LEU A 235 4.79 -8.90 19.67
CA LEU A 235 4.35 -9.46 18.39
C LEU A 235 5.48 -9.48 17.36
N VAL A 236 5.42 -10.42 16.42
CA VAL A 236 6.32 -10.50 15.27
C VAL A 236 5.62 -9.92 14.04
N VAL A 237 6.23 -8.89 13.47
CA VAL A 237 5.86 -8.33 12.16
C VAL A 237 6.88 -8.78 11.11
N GLU A 238 6.44 -9.57 10.14
CA GLU A 238 7.29 -10.01 9.03
C GLU A 238 6.95 -9.25 7.74
N VAL A 239 7.95 -8.55 7.18
CA VAL A 239 7.87 -7.93 5.85
C VAL A 239 8.32 -8.96 4.80
N TYR A 240 7.44 -9.34 3.87
CA TYR A 240 7.75 -10.37 2.88
C TYR A 240 7.60 -9.87 1.44
N ASN A 241 8.28 -10.55 0.51
CA ASN A 241 8.00 -10.43 -0.91
C ASN A 241 7.04 -11.56 -1.34
N PRO A 242 5.84 -11.28 -1.87
CA PRO A 242 4.84 -12.30 -2.13
C PRO A 242 5.29 -13.37 -3.15
N THR A 243 6.18 -13.02 -4.09
CA THR A 243 6.69 -14.00 -5.07
C THR A 243 7.69 -14.97 -4.45
N SER A 244 8.37 -14.59 -3.37
CA SER A 244 9.31 -15.49 -2.68
C SER A 244 8.60 -16.64 -1.97
N LEU A 245 7.32 -16.47 -1.60
CA LEU A 245 6.52 -17.48 -0.89
C LEU A 245 6.10 -18.67 -1.77
N GLY A 246 6.38 -18.61 -3.08
CA GLY A 246 6.32 -19.80 -3.93
C GLY A 246 7.41 -20.84 -3.63
N LEU A 247 8.45 -20.46 -2.87
CA LEU A 247 9.58 -21.33 -2.51
C LEU A 247 9.90 -21.32 -1.01
N LEU A 248 9.77 -20.16 -0.35
CA LEU A 248 10.15 -19.99 1.04
C LEU A 248 9.00 -20.34 1.98
N ARG A 249 9.36 -20.78 3.19
CA ARG A 249 8.40 -20.95 4.29
C ARG A 249 7.65 -19.62 4.52
N PRO A 250 6.31 -19.61 4.53
CA PRO A 250 5.53 -18.39 4.67
C PRO A 250 5.56 -17.84 6.11
N PRO A 251 5.25 -16.54 6.31
CA PRO A 251 5.27 -15.90 7.62
C PRO A 251 4.48 -16.64 8.70
N GLY A 252 3.30 -17.15 8.35
CA GLY A 252 2.45 -17.89 9.26
C GLY A 252 3.07 -19.20 9.77
N GLU A 253 3.95 -19.83 9.00
CA GLU A 253 4.67 -21.03 9.44
C GLU A 253 5.92 -20.70 10.27
N TRP A 254 6.47 -19.50 10.15
CA TRP A 254 7.51 -19.00 11.04
C TRP A 254 6.99 -18.64 12.42
N GLY A 255 5.70 -18.36 12.55
CA GLY A 255 5.08 -17.87 13.78
C GLY A 255 4.93 -16.34 13.79
N ALA A 256 4.93 -15.68 12.62
CA ALA A 256 4.57 -14.28 12.54
C ALA A 256 3.13 -14.04 13.04
N ASP A 257 2.92 -12.90 13.71
CA ASP A 257 1.62 -12.45 14.20
C ASP A 257 0.92 -11.56 13.17
N ILE A 258 1.72 -10.74 12.48
CA ILE A 258 1.31 -9.84 11.41
C ILE A 258 2.31 -9.99 10.25
N ALA A 259 1.80 -10.17 9.04
CA ALA A 259 2.60 -10.24 7.82
C ALA A 259 2.23 -9.10 6.88
N VAL A 260 3.23 -8.35 6.43
CA VAL A 260 3.07 -7.20 5.54
C VAL A 260 3.99 -7.28 4.34
N GLY A 261 3.66 -6.57 3.27
CA GLY A 261 4.51 -6.55 2.09
C GLY A 261 3.96 -5.63 1.02
N ASP A 262 4.63 -5.60 -0.12
CA ASP A 262 4.14 -4.90 -1.29
C ASP A 262 3.69 -5.90 -2.36
N GLY A 263 2.49 -5.70 -2.88
CA GLY A 263 1.91 -6.53 -3.92
C GLY A 263 2.39 -6.17 -5.32
N GLN A 264 3.31 -5.21 -5.49
CA GLN A 264 3.87 -4.85 -6.80
C GLN A 264 4.25 -6.07 -7.66
N PRO A 265 4.95 -7.09 -7.13
CA PRO A 265 5.35 -8.26 -7.91
C PRO A 265 4.18 -9.13 -8.40
N LEU A 266 2.95 -8.89 -7.95
CA LEU A 266 1.74 -9.63 -8.32
C LEU A 266 1.05 -9.03 -9.56
N GLY A 267 1.82 -8.61 -10.57
CA GLY A 267 1.28 -8.13 -11.85
C GLY A 267 1.05 -6.61 -11.92
N ILE A 268 1.64 -5.82 -11.02
CA ILE A 268 1.51 -4.36 -11.01
C ILE A 268 2.75 -3.71 -11.64
N PRO A 269 2.62 -2.79 -12.61
CA PRO A 269 3.75 -2.15 -13.25
C PRO A 269 4.58 -1.35 -12.26
N LEU A 270 5.89 -1.21 -12.53
CA LEU A 270 6.79 -0.41 -11.69
C LEU A 270 6.32 1.04 -11.53
N ALA A 271 5.73 1.62 -12.59
CA ALA A 271 5.05 2.92 -12.60
C ALA A 271 5.79 4.06 -11.86
N PHE A 272 7.12 3.99 -11.83
CA PHE A 272 7.99 4.93 -11.10
C PHE A 272 7.62 5.12 -9.60
N GLY A 273 7.13 4.06 -8.96
CA GLY A 273 6.85 4.00 -7.52
C GLY A 273 5.40 3.70 -7.14
N GLY A 274 4.46 3.70 -8.09
CA GLY A 274 3.07 3.36 -7.80
C GLY A 274 2.07 3.74 -8.90
N PRO A 275 0.77 3.42 -8.72
CA PRO A 275 0.16 2.91 -7.48
C PRO A 275 0.46 1.43 -7.26
N TYR A 276 0.94 1.09 -6.07
CA TYR A 276 1.11 -0.29 -5.61
C TYR A 276 -0.03 -0.66 -4.67
N VAL A 277 0.06 -1.85 -4.07
CA VAL A 277 -0.91 -2.37 -3.12
C VAL A 277 -0.17 -2.88 -1.89
N GLY A 278 -0.37 -2.23 -0.75
CA GLY A 278 0.17 -2.72 0.52
C GLY A 278 -0.59 -3.97 0.95
N LEU A 279 0.14 -5.06 1.18
CA LEU A 279 -0.38 -6.32 1.69
C LEU A 279 -0.33 -6.30 3.21
N MET A 280 -1.42 -6.71 3.85
CA MET A 280 -1.45 -6.88 5.31
C MET A 280 -2.35 -8.06 5.67
N SER A 281 -1.82 -8.94 6.50
CA SER A 281 -2.53 -10.08 7.06
C SER A 281 -2.09 -10.34 8.50
N CYS A 282 -2.94 -10.98 9.30
CA CYS A 282 -2.66 -11.24 10.70
C CYS A 282 -3.33 -12.54 11.19
N ARG A 283 -2.97 -12.95 12.40
CA ARG A 283 -3.70 -13.99 13.14
C ARG A 283 -5.12 -13.54 13.49
N ARG A 284 -6.04 -14.51 13.59
CA ARG A 284 -7.47 -14.25 13.77
C ARG A 284 -7.76 -13.41 15.02
N GLU A 285 -7.05 -13.62 16.11
CA GLU A 285 -7.20 -12.89 17.37
C GLU A 285 -6.92 -11.39 17.23
N LEU A 286 -6.14 -10.98 16.22
CA LEU A 286 -5.77 -9.59 16.00
C LEU A 286 -6.73 -8.84 15.05
N VAL A 287 -7.69 -9.54 14.43
CA VAL A 287 -8.54 -8.96 13.35
C VAL A 287 -9.26 -7.68 13.75
N ARG A 288 -9.65 -7.53 15.01
CA ARG A 288 -10.35 -6.32 15.50
C ARG A 288 -9.48 -5.07 15.54
N GLN A 289 -8.16 -5.23 15.42
CA GLN A 289 -7.19 -4.14 15.38
C GLN A 289 -6.63 -3.89 13.97
N MET A 290 -7.05 -4.71 12.99
CA MET A 290 -6.61 -4.61 11.60
C MET A 290 -7.12 -3.31 10.97
N PRO A 291 -6.25 -2.53 10.31
CA PRO A 291 -6.63 -1.32 9.62
C PRO A 291 -7.18 -1.62 8.22
N GLY A 292 -7.86 -0.63 7.64
CA GLY A 292 -8.44 -0.73 6.30
C GLY A 292 -9.79 -1.42 6.28
N ARG A 293 -10.18 -1.91 5.10
CA ARG A 293 -11.47 -2.57 4.85
C ARG A 293 -11.26 -4.08 4.78
N ILE A 294 -12.31 -4.85 5.07
CA ILE A 294 -12.30 -6.32 4.97
C ILE A 294 -13.59 -6.71 4.26
N ALA A 295 -13.52 -7.43 3.14
CA ALA A 295 -14.72 -8.07 2.58
C ALA A 295 -14.99 -9.37 3.34
N GLY A 296 -16.25 -9.58 3.72
CA GLY A 296 -16.70 -10.75 4.46
C GLY A 296 -17.91 -11.39 3.79
N ALA A 297 -17.98 -12.72 3.84
CA ALA A 297 -19.13 -13.46 3.36
C ALA A 297 -20.31 -13.35 4.34
N THR A 298 -21.52 -13.18 3.81
CA THR A 298 -22.78 -13.14 4.55
C THR A 298 -23.91 -13.67 3.65
N THR A 299 -25.12 -13.77 4.18
CA THR A 299 -26.35 -14.05 3.41
C THR A 299 -27.11 -12.76 3.10
N ASP A 300 -28.02 -12.82 2.12
CA ASP A 300 -28.99 -11.77 1.80
C ASP A 300 -30.19 -11.74 2.76
#